data_AF-A0A553F588-F1
#
_entry.id   AF-A0A553F588-F1
#
_cell.length_a   1.000
_cell.length_b   1.000
_cell.length_c   1.000
_cell.angle_alpha   90.00
_cell.angle_beta   90.00
_cell.angle_gamma   90.00
#
_symmetry.space_group_name_H-M   'P 1'
#
loop_
_entity.id
_entity.type
_entity.pdbx_description
1 polymer ?
#
loop_
_entity_poly.entity_id
_entity_poly.type
_entity_poly.pdbx_seq_one_letter_code
_entity_poly.pdbx_strand_id
1 'polypeptide(L)'
;MKKKSLIFMSALVLISFSNLFSQQFAVPLEGFSRSKTAYLHMEDGTKFEGLLGGFKRSKGLIETVKMKNPNGKKLKIDPAKISFMYLPPNNLAKFSAAMEQAGNIQNWEKQTTVDTSLMNKGYVYFEKTPTKIKKKTDDLMLQLMNASFSSKIKVYHDPFAKETASIGLAGVDVVGGLDKSYYVKKAGEDAAFRLMKKNYREEFIKVFGDCDELVKKYRSDVKWSDLETHVYEYTQLMK
;
A
#
# COMPACT_ATOMS: atom_id res chain seq x y z
N MET A 1 -53.53 -42.48 23.09
CA MET A 1 -52.27 -43.23 22.85
C MET A 1 -51.94 -43.07 21.36
N LYS A 2 -50.82 -42.58 20.84
CA LYS A 2 -49.49 -42.16 21.31
C LYS A 2 -49.02 -40.99 20.42
N LYS A 3 -48.29 -40.04 21.02
CA LYS A 3 -47.49 -39.00 20.33
C LYS A 3 -46.49 -39.65 19.36
N LYS A 4 -46.27 -39.04 18.19
CA LYS A 4 -44.93 -38.81 17.63
C LYS A 4 -44.90 -37.49 16.87
N SER A 5 -44.31 -36.50 17.53
CA SER A 5 -43.74 -35.30 16.92
C SER A 5 -42.57 -35.71 16.03
N LEU A 6 -42.46 -35.14 14.83
CA LEU A 6 -41.18 -35.08 14.11
C LEU A 6 -41.07 -33.73 13.38
N ILE A 7 -40.74 -32.73 14.20
CA ILE A 7 -39.82 -31.62 13.95
C ILE A 7 -39.37 -31.48 12.48
N PHE A 8 -39.91 -30.45 11.82
CA PHE A 8 -39.31 -29.86 10.62
C PHE A 8 -38.13 -29.00 11.08
N MET A 9 -36.92 -29.59 11.15
CA MET A 9 -35.72 -28.87 11.55
C MET A 9 -35.03 -28.30 10.31
N SER A 10 -35.08 -26.98 10.22
CA SER A 10 -34.40 -26.12 9.26
C SER A 10 -32.93 -26.51 9.02
N ALA A 11 -32.58 -26.91 7.80
CA ALA A 11 -31.21 -26.89 7.32
C ALA A 11 -31.04 -25.70 6.37
N LEU A 12 -31.13 -24.48 6.93
CA LEU A 12 -30.56 -23.31 6.28
C LEU A 12 -29.04 -23.47 6.43
N VAL A 13 -28.41 -24.10 5.45
CA VAL A 13 -26.95 -24.10 5.33
C VAL A 13 -26.54 -22.65 5.10
N LEU A 14 -26.23 -21.97 6.20
CA LEU A 14 -25.41 -20.77 6.21
C LEU A 14 -24.07 -21.18 5.62
N ILE A 15 -23.96 -21.07 4.30
CA ILE A 15 -22.66 -20.91 3.67
C ILE A 15 -22.17 -19.56 4.18
N SER A 16 -21.42 -19.61 5.28
CA SER A 16 -20.55 -18.54 5.72
C SER A 16 -19.54 -18.31 4.59
N PHE A 17 -19.96 -17.58 3.55
CA PHE A 17 -19.04 -16.79 2.76
C PHE A 17 -18.42 -15.83 3.77
N SER A 18 -17.31 -16.24 4.39
CA SER A 18 -16.35 -15.27 4.88
C SER A 18 -16.02 -14.43 3.65
N ASN A 19 -16.64 -13.26 3.55
CA ASN A 19 -16.20 -12.24 2.62
C ASN A 19 -14.74 -11.98 3.01
N LEU A 20 -13.83 -12.66 2.31
CA LEU A 20 -12.44 -12.30 2.26
C LEU A 20 -12.44 -10.97 1.50
N PHE A 21 -12.77 -9.89 2.23
CA PHE A 21 -12.42 -8.55 1.80
C PHE A 21 -10.91 -8.57 1.68
N SER A 22 -10.42 -8.79 0.46
CA SER A 22 -9.00 -8.72 0.16
C SER A 22 -8.57 -7.31 0.50
N GLN A 23 -7.57 -7.17 1.36
CA GLN A 23 -6.99 -5.89 1.66
C GLN A 23 -6.33 -5.37 0.38
N GLN A 24 -6.87 -4.29 -0.16
CA GLN A 24 -6.31 -3.65 -1.34
C GLN A 24 -5.16 -2.74 -0.97
N PHE A 25 -4.26 -2.53 -1.92
CA PHE A 25 -3.28 -1.47 -1.85
C PHE A 25 -4.00 -0.11 -1.80
N ALA A 26 -3.41 0.80 -1.03
CA ALA A 26 -3.79 2.19 -1.07
C ALA A 26 -3.55 2.76 -2.48
N VAL A 27 -4.44 3.64 -2.91
CA VAL A 27 -4.21 4.44 -4.12
C VAL A 27 -3.02 5.38 -3.88
N PRO A 28 -2.08 5.51 -4.84
CA PRO A 28 -1.01 6.48 -4.75
C PRO A 28 -1.58 7.90 -4.74
N LEU A 29 -1.15 8.74 -3.79
CA LEU A 29 -1.69 10.10 -3.63
C LEU A 29 -0.64 11.16 -3.91
N GLU A 30 -1.01 12.12 -4.75
CA GLU A 30 -0.17 13.27 -5.08
C GLU A 30 -0.62 14.56 -4.38
N GLY A 31 -1.90 14.63 -4.01
CA GLY A 31 -2.54 15.82 -3.44
C GLY A 31 -2.54 15.83 -1.91
N PHE A 32 -1.70 16.67 -1.31
CA PHE A 32 -1.57 16.78 0.14
C PHE A 32 -2.08 18.11 0.69
N SER A 33 -2.62 18.07 1.91
CA SER A 33 -3.14 19.24 2.60
C SER A 33 -2.02 20.19 2.99
N ARG A 34 -2.26 21.49 2.79
CA ARG A 34 -1.37 22.58 3.22
C ARG A 34 -1.81 23.23 4.53
N SER A 35 -2.93 22.79 5.09
CA SER A 35 -3.56 23.36 6.29
C SER A 35 -3.67 22.36 7.46
N LYS A 36 -3.34 21.09 7.24
CA LYS A 36 -3.24 20.07 8.28
C LYS A 36 -1.78 19.78 8.59
N THR A 37 -1.49 19.50 9.86
CA THR A 37 -0.15 19.14 10.32
C THR A 37 0.34 17.88 9.63
N ALA A 38 1.52 17.93 9.05
CA ALA A 38 2.29 16.77 8.63
C ALA A 38 3.38 16.49 9.66
N TYR A 39 3.74 15.20 9.77
CA TYR A 39 4.71 14.71 10.75
C TYR A 39 5.88 14.09 10.01
N LEU A 40 7.08 14.62 10.22
CA LEU A 40 8.32 14.09 9.66
C LEU A 40 9.15 13.53 10.82
N HIS A 41 9.55 12.28 10.70
CA HIS A 41 10.49 11.63 11.60
C HIS A 41 11.85 11.61 10.91
N MET A 42 12.81 12.29 11.52
CA MET A 42 14.12 12.53 10.95
C MET A 42 15.07 11.38 11.27
N GLU A 43 16.14 11.23 10.48
CA GLU A 43 17.16 10.19 10.66
C GLU A 43 17.95 10.34 11.96
N ASP A 44 18.04 11.56 12.51
CA ASP A 44 18.65 11.83 13.81
C ASP A 44 17.70 11.51 14.99
N GLY A 45 16.53 10.93 14.72
CA GLY A 45 15.50 10.60 15.71
C GLY A 45 14.60 11.77 16.11
N THR A 46 14.86 12.99 15.63
CA THR A 46 14.00 14.14 15.93
C THR A 46 12.68 14.07 15.16
N LYS A 47 11.65 14.71 15.71
CA LYS A 47 10.34 14.85 15.07
C LYS A 47 10.11 16.29 14.65
N PHE A 48 9.77 16.51 13.40
CA PHE A 48 9.34 17.80 12.89
C PHE A 48 7.82 17.78 12.64
N GLU A 49 7.11 18.74 13.22
CA GLU A 49 5.69 18.95 13.02
C GLU A 49 5.44 20.32 12.38
N GLY A 50 4.62 20.35 11.33
CA GLY A 50 4.31 21.61 10.67
C GLY A 50 3.38 21.46 9.49
N LEU A 51 3.15 22.55 8.78
CA LEU A 51 2.28 22.56 7.60
C LEU A 51 3.09 22.29 6.34
N LEU A 52 2.60 21.40 5.48
CA LEU A 52 3.22 21.14 4.20
C LEU A 52 3.05 22.35 3.27
N GLY A 53 4.16 22.86 2.75
CA GLY A 53 4.20 23.85 1.68
C GLY A 53 4.16 23.23 0.28
N GLY A 54 4.57 21.97 0.15
CA GLY A 54 4.55 21.17 -1.08
C GLY A 54 5.89 20.47 -1.33
N PHE A 55 6.03 19.88 -2.51
CA PHE A 55 7.24 19.14 -2.90
C PHE A 55 7.92 19.80 -4.10
N LYS A 56 9.23 19.61 -4.21
CA LYS A 56 9.91 19.62 -5.50
C LYS A 56 10.09 18.16 -5.90
N ARG A 57 9.68 17.81 -7.12
CA ARG A 57 9.84 16.46 -7.65
C ARG A 57 10.65 16.47 -8.94
N SER A 58 11.38 15.39 -9.17
CA SER A 58 12.05 15.08 -10.43
C SER A 58 11.65 13.68 -10.84
N LYS A 59 10.99 13.53 -12.00
CA LYS A 59 10.49 12.23 -12.50
C LYS A 59 9.69 11.44 -11.46
N GLY A 60 8.83 12.13 -10.70
CA GLY A 60 8.00 11.53 -9.64
C GLY A 60 8.70 11.36 -8.28
N LEU A 61 10.03 11.36 -8.22
CA LEU A 61 10.77 11.29 -6.95
C LEU A 61 10.71 12.61 -6.18
N ILE A 62 10.60 12.54 -4.86
CA ILE A 62 10.66 13.71 -3.98
C ILE A 62 12.12 14.12 -3.80
N GLU A 63 12.45 15.35 -4.19
CA GLU A 63 13.79 15.94 -4.07
C GLU A 63 13.86 16.97 -2.93
N THR A 64 12.72 17.52 -2.55
CA THR A 64 12.64 18.51 -1.47
C THR A 64 11.25 18.51 -0.88
N VAL A 65 11.17 18.43 0.45
CA VAL A 65 9.94 18.67 1.21
C VAL A 65 9.96 20.13 1.69
N LYS A 66 8.97 20.92 1.27
CA LYS A 66 8.82 22.30 1.75
C LYS A 66 7.85 22.29 2.92
N MET A 67 8.27 22.79 4.07
CA MET A 67 7.47 22.85 5.29
C MET A 67 7.33 24.30 5.77
N LYS A 68 6.31 24.55 6.59
CA LYS A 68 6.20 25.71 7.47
C LYS A 68 6.16 25.22 8.90
N ASN A 69 7.03 25.74 9.75
CA ASN A 69 6.98 25.45 11.18
C ASN A 69 5.78 26.19 11.85
N PRO A 70 5.48 25.93 13.14
CA PRO A 70 4.39 26.61 13.85
C PRO A 70 4.51 28.15 13.85
N ASN A 71 5.73 28.68 13.77
CA ASN A 71 5.99 30.12 13.71
C ASN A 71 5.83 30.71 12.29
N GLY A 72 5.36 29.91 11.31
CA GLY A 72 5.15 30.33 9.92
C GLY A 72 6.42 30.41 9.06
N LYS A 73 7.60 30.09 9.61
CA LYS A 73 8.87 30.10 8.88
C LYS A 73 8.90 28.95 7.88
N LYS A 74 9.20 29.28 6.62
CA LYS A 74 9.37 28.31 5.53
C LYS A 74 10.73 27.60 5.65
N LEU A 75 10.70 26.29 5.50
CA LEU A 75 11.87 25.41 5.54
C LEU A 75 11.86 24.50 4.32
N LYS A 76 13.04 24.21 3.78
CA LYS A 76 13.25 23.18 2.77
C LYS A 76 14.03 22.06 3.43
N ILE A 77 13.47 20.86 3.41
CA ILE A 77 14.04 19.67 4.02
C ILE A 77 14.42 18.71 2.90
N ASP A 78 15.64 18.21 2.98
CA ASP A 78 16.16 17.16 2.12
C ASP A 78 15.55 15.82 2.54
N PRO A 79 14.87 15.08 1.63
CA PRO A 79 14.31 13.77 1.91
C PRO A 79 15.33 12.76 2.46
N ALA A 80 16.62 12.89 2.15
CA ALA A 80 17.66 12.00 2.67
C ALA A 80 17.80 12.08 4.20
N LYS A 81 17.38 13.19 4.81
CA LYS A 81 17.39 13.42 6.26
C LYS A 81 16.11 12.94 6.95
N ILE A 82 15.09 12.54 6.19
CA ILE A 82 13.81 12.05 6.70
C ILE A 82 13.86 10.52 6.68
N SER A 83 13.53 9.91 7.80
CA SER A 83 13.35 8.45 7.88
C SER A 83 11.98 8.05 7.35
N PHE A 84 10.93 8.65 7.89
CA PHE A 84 9.57 8.47 7.40
C PHE A 84 8.71 9.71 7.69
N MET A 85 7.58 9.82 7.00
CA MET A 85 6.66 10.92 7.17
C MET A 85 5.20 10.51 6.98
N TYR A 86 4.33 11.18 7.73
CA TYR A 86 2.88 11.09 7.58
C TYR A 86 2.34 12.38 7.00
N LEU A 87 1.67 12.26 5.85
CA LEU A 87 1.12 13.38 5.11
C LEU A 87 -0.40 13.29 5.05
N PRO A 88 -1.13 14.33 5.51
CA PRO A 88 -2.58 14.37 5.36
C PRO A 88 -2.93 14.67 3.90
N PRO A 89 -3.75 13.86 3.22
CA PRO A 89 -4.21 14.18 1.87
C PRO A 89 -5.18 15.36 1.91
N ASN A 90 -5.24 16.11 0.81
CA ASN A 90 -6.25 17.16 0.64
C ASN A 90 -7.62 16.55 0.29
N ASN A 91 -8.70 17.35 0.38
CA ASN A 91 -10.06 16.84 0.19
C ASN A 91 -10.29 16.28 -1.23
N LEU A 92 -9.66 16.85 -2.25
CA LEU A 92 -9.78 16.38 -3.63
C LEU A 92 -9.11 15.01 -3.81
N ALA A 93 -7.90 14.84 -3.29
CA ALA A 93 -7.19 13.56 -3.32
C ALA A 93 -7.94 12.49 -2.51
N LYS A 94 -8.50 12.85 -1.34
CA LYS A 94 -9.38 11.94 -0.57
C LYS A 94 -10.60 11.50 -1.37
N PHE A 95 -11.24 12.44 -2.07
CA PHE A 95 -12.41 12.16 -2.89
C PHE A 95 -12.06 11.26 -4.09
N SER A 96 -10.99 11.57 -4.83
CA SER A 96 -10.49 10.72 -5.93
C SER A 96 -10.21 9.29 -5.45
N ALA A 97 -9.47 9.16 -4.34
CA ALA A 97 -9.18 7.86 -3.75
C ALA A 97 -10.44 7.10 -3.34
N ALA A 98 -11.44 7.79 -2.77
CA ALA A 98 -12.70 7.18 -2.37
C ALA A 98 -13.53 6.73 -3.58
N MET A 99 -13.47 7.44 -4.71
CA MET A 99 -14.09 7.00 -5.95
C MET A 99 -13.41 5.77 -6.54
N GLU A 100 -12.08 5.73 -6.51
CA GLU A 100 -11.29 4.58 -6.99
C GLU A 100 -11.41 3.34 -6.11
N GLN A 101 -11.63 3.53 -4.80
CA GLN A 101 -11.73 2.45 -3.80
C GLN A 101 -13.17 2.20 -3.32
N ALA A 102 -14.18 2.61 -4.07
CA ALA A 102 -15.58 2.50 -3.67
C ALA A 102 -15.93 1.07 -3.24
N GLY A 103 -15.98 0.82 -1.91
CA GLY A 103 -16.34 -0.47 -1.33
C GLY A 103 -15.47 -1.01 -0.19
N ASN A 104 -14.31 -0.43 0.15
CA ASN A 104 -13.37 -1.08 1.07
C ASN A 104 -13.11 -0.35 2.39
N ILE A 105 -13.34 -1.06 3.51
CA ILE A 105 -12.93 -0.69 4.86
C ILE A 105 -11.65 -1.48 5.17
N GLN A 106 -10.53 -0.79 5.35
CA GLN A 106 -9.25 -1.43 5.69
C GLN A 106 -9.24 -1.87 7.17
N ASN A 107 -9.14 -3.17 7.41
CA ASN A 107 -8.82 -3.70 8.75
C ASN A 107 -7.29 -3.70 8.95
N TRP A 108 -6.81 -3.12 10.05
CA TRP A 108 -5.39 -3.09 10.37
C TRP A 108 -4.93 -4.38 11.05
N GLU A 109 -3.80 -4.94 10.62
CA GLU A 109 -3.15 -6.00 11.38
C GLU A 109 -2.66 -5.50 12.75
N LYS A 110 -2.58 -6.41 13.73
CA LYS A 110 -2.10 -6.08 15.09
C LYS A 110 -0.62 -5.71 15.14
N GLN A 111 0.16 -6.02 14.10
CA GLN A 111 1.62 -5.88 14.05
C GLN A 111 2.07 -5.12 12.79
N THR A 112 1.53 -3.93 12.54
CA THR A 112 2.07 -3.06 11.50
C THR A 112 3.19 -2.18 12.08
N THR A 113 4.17 -1.81 11.26
CA THR A 113 5.29 -0.94 11.68
C THR A 113 4.95 0.55 11.60
N VAL A 114 3.68 0.91 11.42
CA VAL A 114 3.21 2.27 11.17
C VAL A 114 2.22 2.72 12.25
N ASP A 115 2.12 4.04 12.46
CA ASP A 115 1.19 4.64 13.43
C ASP A 115 -0.25 4.48 12.93
N THR A 116 -0.94 3.46 13.44
CA THR A 116 -2.32 3.14 13.05
C THR A 116 -3.29 4.27 13.39
N SER A 117 -3.00 5.13 14.38
CA SER A 117 -3.86 6.29 14.72
C SER A 117 -3.87 7.33 13.59
N LEU A 118 -2.70 7.64 13.04
CA LEU A 118 -2.59 8.55 11.90
C LEU A 118 -3.15 7.91 10.63
N MET A 119 -2.88 6.64 10.40
CA MET A 119 -3.41 5.94 9.23
C MET A 119 -4.94 5.84 9.25
N ASN A 120 -5.57 5.60 10.41
CA ASN A 120 -7.02 5.64 10.59
C ASN A 120 -7.63 7.03 10.33
N LYS A 121 -6.84 8.11 10.50
CA LYS A 121 -7.24 9.48 10.11
C LYS A 121 -7.05 9.75 8.61
N GLY A 122 -6.65 8.72 7.86
CA GLY A 122 -6.37 8.76 6.42
C GLY A 122 -5.07 9.50 6.10
N TYR A 123 -4.08 9.51 7.00
CA TYR A 123 -2.74 9.98 6.63
C TYR A 123 -2.07 8.97 5.71
N VAL A 124 -1.24 9.49 4.83
CA VAL A 124 -0.44 8.71 3.89
C VAL A 124 0.96 8.57 4.47
N TYR A 125 1.46 7.34 4.51
CA TYR A 125 2.79 7.03 5.01
C TYR A 125 3.80 6.94 3.86
N PHE A 126 4.91 7.66 4.03
CA PHE A 126 6.10 7.55 3.18
C PHE A 126 7.29 7.15 4.05
N GLU A 127 8.20 6.35 3.52
CA GLU A 127 9.46 6.05 4.19
C GLU A 127 10.64 6.00 3.21
N LYS A 128 11.82 6.36 3.74
CA LYS A 128 13.09 6.23 3.05
C LYS A 128 13.44 4.75 2.95
N THR A 129 13.64 4.28 1.72
CA THR A 129 13.83 2.87 1.43
C THR A 129 15.00 2.70 0.47
N PRO A 130 16.05 1.93 0.85
CA PRO A 130 17.07 1.49 -0.08
C PRO A 130 16.43 0.73 -1.23
N THR A 131 16.68 1.15 -2.45
CA THR A 131 15.95 0.67 -3.64
C THR A 131 16.93 0.36 -4.76
N LYS A 132 16.83 -0.86 -5.32
CA LYS A 132 17.63 -1.28 -6.46
C LYS A 132 17.08 -0.65 -7.75
N ILE A 133 17.83 0.30 -8.30
CA ILE A 133 17.58 0.93 -9.60
C ILE A 133 18.65 0.47 -10.58
N LYS A 134 18.28 -0.44 -11.48
CA LYS A 134 19.22 -1.11 -12.41
C LYS A 134 20.35 -1.80 -11.64
N LYS A 135 21.59 -1.29 -11.75
CA LYS A 135 22.81 -1.85 -11.12
C LYS A 135 23.23 -1.10 -9.85
N LYS A 136 22.47 -0.09 -9.40
CA LYS A 136 22.79 0.73 -8.22
C LYS A 136 21.67 0.60 -7.19
N THR A 137 22.02 0.77 -5.94
CA THR A 137 21.06 0.98 -4.85
C THR A 137 21.04 2.47 -4.53
N ASP A 138 19.85 3.04 -4.42
CA ASP A 138 19.64 4.44 -4.05
C ASP A 138 18.52 4.52 -3.01
N ASP A 139 18.59 5.51 -2.13
CA ASP A 139 17.59 5.70 -1.08
C ASP A 139 16.45 6.57 -1.61
N LEU A 140 15.25 5.98 -1.74
CA LEU A 140 14.08 6.67 -2.23
C LEU A 140 13.07 6.91 -1.12
N MET A 141 12.46 8.10 -1.09
CA MET A 141 11.29 8.38 -0.23
C MET A 141 10.02 7.92 -0.95
N LEU A 142 9.47 6.76 -0.57
CA LEU A 142 8.38 6.10 -1.29
C LEU A 142 7.11 5.96 -0.44
N GLN A 143 5.95 6.05 -1.09
CA GLN A 143 4.66 5.84 -0.44
C GLN A 143 4.44 4.34 -0.21
N LEU A 144 4.08 3.94 1.01
CA LEU A 144 3.72 2.55 1.33
C LEU A 144 2.26 2.29 0.94
N MET A 145 2.05 1.26 0.13
CA MET A 145 0.75 0.90 -0.45
C MET A 145 -0.04 -0.05 0.44
N ASN A 146 0.64 -0.99 1.10
CA ASN A 146 -0.01 -2.06 1.87
C ASN A 146 0.15 -1.88 3.38
N ALA A 147 0.05 -0.64 3.86
CA ALA A 147 0.37 -0.31 5.26
C ALA A 147 -0.36 -1.20 6.29
N SER A 148 -1.61 -1.59 6.03
CA SER A 148 -2.42 -2.43 6.93
C SER A 148 -1.96 -3.89 7.02
N PHE A 149 -1.13 -4.37 6.08
CA PHE A 149 -0.61 -5.75 6.00
C PHE A 149 0.83 -5.79 5.48
N SER A 150 1.67 -4.90 6.03
CA SER A 150 3.05 -4.65 5.57
C SER A 150 4.14 -5.36 6.37
N SER A 151 3.75 -6.22 7.32
CA SER A 151 4.66 -6.81 8.32
C SER A 151 5.71 -7.76 7.73
N LYS A 152 5.38 -8.47 6.64
CA LYS A 152 6.28 -9.43 5.98
C LYS A 152 6.80 -8.93 4.64
N ILE A 153 5.98 -8.19 3.91
CA ILE A 153 6.33 -7.61 2.61
C ILE A 153 5.84 -6.16 2.62
N LYS A 154 6.72 -5.22 2.29
CA LYS A 154 6.35 -3.84 2.02
C LYS A 154 6.26 -3.62 0.51
N VAL A 155 5.15 -3.04 0.07
CA VAL A 155 4.89 -2.69 -1.32
C VAL A 155 4.79 -1.18 -1.41
N TYR A 156 5.61 -0.59 -2.27
CA TYR A 156 5.68 0.85 -2.45
C TYR A 156 5.24 1.22 -3.85
N HIS A 157 4.61 2.40 -3.95
CA HIS A 157 4.33 3.00 -5.25
C HIS A 157 5.65 3.22 -6.00
N ASP A 158 5.65 2.90 -7.29
CA ASP A 158 6.76 3.17 -8.18
C ASP A 158 6.45 4.44 -8.98
N PRO A 159 7.13 5.58 -8.73
CA PRO A 159 6.86 6.84 -9.42
C PRO A 159 7.18 6.81 -10.92
N PHE A 160 7.81 5.74 -11.40
CA PHE A 160 8.08 5.49 -12.82
C PHE A 160 7.10 4.46 -13.43
N ALA A 161 6.13 3.98 -12.67
CA ALA A 161 5.09 3.09 -13.18
C ALA A 161 4.19 3.87 -14.13
N LYS A 162 3.82 3.23 -15.25
CA LYS A 162 2.69 3.68 -16.05
C LYS A 162 1.48 2.92 -15.53
N GLU A 163 0.37 3.61 -15.29
CA GLU A 163 -0.89 2.95 -14.95
C GLU A 163 -1.29 1.96 -16.06
N THR A 164 -2.00 0.90 -15.66
CA THR A 164 -2.61 -0.02 -16.61
C THR A 164 -3.90 0.62 -17.09
N ALA A 165 -3.89 1.25 -18.27
CA ALA A 165 -5.14 1.65 -18.92
C ALA A 165 -6.01 0.40 -19.08
N SER A 166 -7.12 0.35 -18.35
CA SER A 166 -8.19 -0.61 -18.57
C SER A 166 -8.75 -0.36 -19.97
N ILE A 167 -8.49 -1.25 -20.92
CA ILE A 167 -9.21 -1.21 -22.18
C ILE A 167 -10.62 -1.71 -21.87
N GLY A 168 -11.56 -0.77 -21.67
CA GLY A 168 -12.96 -1.09 -21.49
C GLY A 168 -13.54 -1.69 -22.76
N LEU A 169 -13.89 -2.98 -22.75
CA LEU A 169 -14.89 -3.51 -23.66
C LEU A 169 -16.24 -2.92 -23.24
N ALA A 170 -16.91 -2.21 -24.16
CA ALA A 170 -18.27 -1.65 -24.01
C ALA A 170 -18.43 -0.29 -23.28
N GLY A 171 -17.48 0.63 -23.40
CA GLY A 171 -17.74 2.06 -23.10
C GLY A 171 -17.87 2.44 -21.62
N VAL A 172 -17.45 1.55 -20.72
CA VAL A 172 -17.24 1.85 -19.30
C VAL A 172 -15.75 1.68 -19.02
N ASP A 173 -15.04 2.79 -18.82
CA ASP A 173 -13.69 2.75 -18.28
C ASP A 173 -13.79 2.27 -16.83
N VAL A 174 -13.25 1.08 -16.55
CA VAL A 174 -13.05 0.63 -15.17
C VAL A 174 -11.91 1.46 -14.60
N VAL A 175 -12.25 2.61 -14.03
CA VAL A 175 -11.32 3.42 -13.25
C VAL A 175 -10.88 2.59 -12.05
N GLY A 176 -9.65 2.08 -12.09
CA GLY A 176 -9.11 1.21 -11.05
C GLY A 176 -8.32 0.03 -11.62
N GLY A 177 -7.18 -0.24 -11.02
CA GLY A 177 -6.33 -1.37 -11.40
C GLY A 177 -4.90 -1.18 -10.92
N LEU A 178 -4.18 -2.29 -10.78
CA LEU A 178 -2.80 -2.26 -10.36
C LEU A 178 -1.91 -1.50 -11.35
N ASP A 179 -0.94 -0.76 -10.81
CA ASP A 179 0.15 -0.16 -11.57
C ASP A 179 0.90 -1.24 -12.36
N LYS A 180 1.63 -0.85 -13.42
CA LYS A 180 2.46 -1.82 -14.17
C LYS A 180 3.70 -2.27 -13.38
N SER A 181 4.01 -1.63 -12.27
CA SER A 181 5.12 -2.00 -11.40
C SER A 181 4.97 -1.40 -10.01
N TYR A 182 5.60 -2.06 -9.04
CA TYR A 182 5.76 -1.60 -7.66
C TYR A 182 7.20 -1.85 -7.23
N TYR A 183 7.67 -1.14 -6.19
CA TYR A 183 8.85 -1.59 -5.46
C TYR A 183 8.41 -2.51 -4.34
N VAL A 184 9.06 -3.66 -4.21
CA VAL A 184 8.75 -4.67 -3.21
C VAL A 184 9.98 -4.91 -2.34
N LYS A 185 9.80 -4.87 -1.03
CA LYS A 185 10.83 -5.19 -0.04
C LYS A 185 10.30 -6.25 0.91
N LYS A 186 10.93 -7.43 0.90
CA LYS A 186 10.60 -8.49 1.85
C LYS A 186 11.32 -8.26 3.17
N ALA A 187 10.72 -8.69 4.28
CA ALA A 187 11.36 -8.67 5.59
C ALA A 187 12.69 -9.44 5.54
N GLY A 188 13.75 -8.85 6.09
CA GLY A 188 15.11 -9.40 6.04
C GLY A 188 15.91 -9.07 4.78
N GLU A 189 15.32 -8.44 3.75
CA GLU A 189 16.08 -7.93 2.61
C GLU A 189 16.60 -6.50 2.85
N ASP A 190 17.80 -6.21 2.35
CA ASP A 190 18.42 -4.89 2.52
C ASP A 190 17.72 -3.79 1.71
N ALA A 191 17.28 -4.13 0.49
CA ALA A 191 16.77 -3.16 -0.46
C ALA A 191 15.53 -3.67 -1.23
N ALA A 192 14.60 -2.76 -1.47
CA ALA A 192 13.46 -2.99 -2.34
C ALA A 192 13.92 -3.24 -3.79
N PHE A 193 13.22 -4.09 -4.52
CA PHE A 193 13.44 -4.26 -5.96
C PHE A 193 12.17 -3.93 -6.74
N ARG A 194 12.35 -3.50 -7.99
CA ARG A 194 11.22 -3.18 -8.87
C ARG A 194 10.59 -4.45 -9.42
N LEU A 195 9.39 -4.76 -8.99
CA LEU A 195 8.56 -5.85 -9.50
C LEU A 195 7.69 -5.33 -10.64
N MET A 196 7.79 -5.93 -11.83
CA MET A 196 7.03 -5.49 -13.01
C MET A 196 5.96 -6.49 -13.41
N LYS A 197 4.80 -5.99 -13.83
CA LYS A 197 3.68 -6.78 -14.38
C LYS A 197 4.12 -7.80 -15.42
N LYS A 198 4.94 -7.36 -16.38
CA LYS A 198 5.41 -8.19 -17.49
C LYS A 198 6.29 -9.38 -17.06
N ASN A 199 6.93 -9.30 -15.89
CA ASN A 199 7.82 -10.34 -15.36
C ASN A 199 7.19 -11.09 -14.19
N TYR A 200 5.97 -10.75 -13.79
CA TYR A 200 5.44 -11.16 -12.49
C TYR A 200 5.36 -12.68 -12.31
N ARG A 201 4.96 -13.41 -13.36
CA ARG A 201 4.90 -14.87 -13.33
C ARG A 201 6.26 -15.50 -13.01
N GLU A 202 7.34 -14.93 -13.56
CA GLU A 202 8.70 -15.42 -13.35
C GLU A 202 9.21 -15.01 -11.95
N GLU A 203 8.90 -13.79 -11.52
CA GLU A 203 9.34 -13.23 -10.24
C GLU A 203 8.50 -13.69 -9.04
N PHE A 204 7.38 -14.40 -9.27
CA PHE A 204 6.50 -14.90 -8.21
C PHE A 204 7.24 -15.78 -7.19
N ILE A 205 8.07 -16.72 -7.66
CA ILE A 205 8.87 -17.59 -6.78
C ILE A 205 9.93 -16.79 -6.04
N LYS A 206 10.48 -15.73 -6.63
CA LYS A 206 11.44 -14.86 -5.95
C LYS A 206 10.81 -14.16 -4.74
N VAL A 207 9.55 -13.74 -4.86
CA VAL A 207 8.84 -13.04 -3.77
C VAL A 207 8.29 -14.03 -2.74
N PHE A 208 7.63 -15.10 -3.19
CA PHE A 208 6.79 -15.96 -2.35
C PHE A 208 7.27 -17.41 -2.24
N GLY A 209 8.41 -17.76 -2.84
CA GLY A 209 8.88 -19.14 -2.99
C GLY A 209 9.21 -19.87 -1.70
N ASP A 210 9.29 -19.17 -0.58
CA ASP A 210 9.47 -19.70 0.78
C ASP A 210 8.14 -20.00 1.50
N CYS A 211 7.00 -19.79 0.84
CA CYS A 211 5.68 -20.14 1.37
C CYS A 211 5.07 -21.26 0.51
N ASP A 212 5.33 -22.51 0.89
CA ASP A 212 4.89 -23.70 0.13
C ASP A 212 3.37 -23.73 -0.10
N GLU A 213 2.57 -23.33 0.89
CA GLU A 213 1.11 -23.26 0.75
C GLU A 213 0.67 -22.27 -0.32
N LEU A 214 1.25 -21.06 -0.33
CA LEU A 214 0.91 -20.04 -1.32
C LEU A 214 1.40 -20.43 -2.72
N VAL A 215 2.60 -21.01 -2.82
CA VAL A 215 3.14 -21.53 -4.08
C VAL A 215 2.24 -22.65 -4.62
N LYS A 216 1.83 -23.60 -3.78
CA LYS A 216 0.94 -24.69 -4.19
C LYS A 216 -0.41 -24.18 -4.70
N LYS A 217 -0.92 -23.09 -4.11
CA LYS A 217 -2.19 -22.48 -4.49
C LYS A 217 -2.15 -21.76 -5.84
N TYR A 218 -1.08 -21.03 -6.15
CA TYR A 218 -1.06 -20.10 -7.29
C TYR A 218 -0.06 -20.42 -8.41
N ARG A 219 0.95 -21.28 -8.19
CA ARG A 219 2.05 -21.48 -9.15
C ARG A 219 1.60 -21.84 -10.58
N SER A 220 0.49 -22.56 -10.73
CA SER A 220 -0.06 -22.92 -12.05
C SER A 220 -0.75 -21.77 -12.78
N ASP A 221 -1.24 -20.75 -12.05
CA ASP A 221 -2.01 -19.64 -12.61
C ASP A 221 -1.68 -18.30 -11.93
N VAL A 222 -0.40 -17.91 -11.99
CA VAL A 222 0.05 -16.63 -11.45
C VAL A 222 -0.45 -15.48 -12.32
N LYS A 223 -1.29 -14.59 -11.76
CA LYS A 223 -1.81 -13.39 -12.41
C LYS A 223 -1.39 -12.11 -11.69
N TRP A 224 -1.05 -11.08 -12.46
CA TRP A 224 -0.71 -9.76 -11.90
C TRP A 224 -1.86 -9.15 -11.09
N SER A 225 -3.10 -9.33 -11.56
CA SER A 225 -4.31 -8.86 -10.86
C SER A 225 -4.40 -9.36 -9.42
N ASP A 226 -3.73 -10.46 -9.11
CA ASP A 226 -3.83 -11.13 -7.83
C ASP A 226 -2.66 -10.75 -6.91
N LEU A 227 -1.77 -9.82 -7.32
CA LEU A 227 -0.61 -9.40 -6.52
C LEU A 227 -0.99 -8.97 -5.09
N GLU A 228 -2.03 -8.15 -4.94
CA GLU A 228 -2.51 -7.71 -3.62
C GLU A 228 -2.89 -8.91 -2.75
N THR A 229 -3.70 -9.81 -3.30
CA THR A 229 -4.12 -11.05 -2.65
C THR A 229 -2.91 -11.92 -2.29
N HIS A 230 -1.94 -12.07 -3.18
CA HIS A 230 -0.73 -12.84 -2.90
C HIS A 230 0.08 -12.23 -1.75
N VAL A 231 0.25 -10.90 -1.71
CA VAL A 231 0.96 -10.21 -0.61
C VAL A 231 0.19 -10.34 0.71
N TYR A 232 -1.13 -10.17 0.68
CA TYR A 232 -1.96 -10.30 1.86
C TYR A 232 -1.95 -11.73 2.42
N GLU A 233 -2.19 -12.74 1.57
CA GLU A 233 -2.19 -14.15 1.97
C GLU A 233 -0.80 -14.60 2.44
N TYR A 234 0.27 -14.20 1.76
CA TYR A 234 1.64 -14.45 2.22
C TYR A 234 1.84 -13.91 3.64
N THR A 235 1.38 -12.69 3.89
CA THR A 235 1.46 -12.06 5.21
C THR A 235 0.63 -12.82 6.25
N GLN A 236 -0.52 -13.39 5.88
CA GLN A 236 -1.34 -14.21 6.78
C GLN A 236 -0.70 -15.56 7.11
N LEU A 237 -0.10 -16.21 6.12
CA LEU A 237 0.49 -17.55 6.24
C LEU A 237 1.84 -17.54 6.95
N MET A 238 2.62 -16.47 6.76
CA MET A 238 3.99 -16.38 7.28
C MET A 238 4.08 -15.65 8.62
N LYS A 239 2.98 -15.58 9.40
CA LYS A 239 2.92 -14.88 10.70
C LYS A 239 3.96 -15.39 11.70
#